data_AF-A0A0F9C8I1-F1
#
_entry.id   AF-A0A0F9C8I1-F1
#
_cell.length_a   1.000
_cell.length_b   1.000
_cell.length_c   1.000
_cell.angle_alpha   90.00
_cell.angle_beta   90.00
_cell.angle_gamma   90.00
#
_symmetry.space_group_name_H-M   'P 1'
#
loop_
_entity.id
_entity.type
_entity.pdbx_description
1 polymer ?
#
loop_
_entity_poly.entity_id
_entity_poly.type
_entity_poly.pdbx_seq_one_letter_code
_entity_poly.pdbx_strand_id
1 'polypeptide(L)'
;MIKNVKFYSTDANNIFSQTVGDVSVWTGSSTPSGKATITDNQTGGKDQTLDKETKGEIASADVTINGLTSTGSRVDAERAWTVRDTVTGETFEVVQFRVSTGPAKGKYTLSEQPLVAGRSYEIMDYEKDPDTTQGEPTFRYSDYEGTPNEVSGGDGAQTINSAYTGDPEGDKVDNGFGSGPDGMGDHVRAGEGNDSISSGLGADSVEGGGGADTISGGTGNDTIHGDYAIQSQAEYLDWSAAGADEENLTDFTQNTGQVNVSVSFADTGDNSAVFQVESTDVVYTGDGEPMSNTSSALLGGSGNGETSVTTISFAAADPQSGISDEVADVQFRINDIDWLQDGHRDIVTVEAFDANGNPVPVTLSPGTGDTVSGNTVTANDSTQSVTDEAGSLLVQVAGPVSSIKITYANGLDSMQAVWVSDVHFRTVE
;
A
#
# COMPACT_ATOMS: atom_id res chain seq x y z
N MET A 1 -20.27 -13.49 0.24
CA MET A 1 -18.83 -13.65 0.49
C MET A 1 -18.54 -15.06 1.02
N ILE A 2 -17.37 -15.64 0.70
CA ILE A 2 -16.89 -16.88 1.33
C ILE A 2 -15.62 -16.55 2.12
N LYS A 3 -15.56 -16.93 3.40
CA LYS A 3 -14.44 -16.66 4.31
C LYS A 3 -14.07 -17.90 5.11
N ASN A 4 -12.78 -18.21 5.17
CA ASN A 4 -12.26 -19.28 6.01
C ASN A 4 -11.77 -18.66 7.32
N VAL A 5 -12.27 -19.15 8.44
CA VAL A 5 -11.91 -18.65 9.77
C VAL A 5 -11.49 -19.79 10.69
N LYS A 6 -10.64 -19.46 11.67
CA LYS A 6 -10.33 -20.33 12.81
C LYS A 6 -11.04 -19.81 14.06
N PHE A 7 -11.44 -20.70 14.95
CA PHE A 7 -12.11 -20.31 16.21
C PHE A 7 -11.66 -21.19 17.39
N TYR A 8 -11.70 -20.63 18.59
CA TYR A 8 -11.34 -21.32 19.81
C TYR A 8 -12.52 -22.10 20.35
N SER A 9 -12.28 -23.34 20.80
CA SER A 9 -13.30 -24.18 21.43
C SER A 9 -13.90 -23.58 22.72
N THR A 10 -13.21 -22.62 23.35
CA THR A 10 -13.68 -21.91 24.52
C THR A 10 -14.79 -20.94 24.12
N ASP A 11 -15.86 -20.87 24.92
CA ASP A 11 -16.92 -19.89 24.75
C ASP A 11 -16.49 -18.53 25.37
N ALA A 12 -16.43 -17.49 24.54
CA ALA A 12 -16.02 -16.14 24.91
C ALA A 12 -16.81 -15.58 26.11
N ASN A 13 -18.09 -15.91 26.21
CA ASN A 13 -18.97 -15.43 27.28
C ASN A 13 -18.59 -15.97 28.66
N ASN A 14 -17.81 -17.05 28.74
CA ASN A 14 -17.31 -17.59 30.00
C ASN A 14 -15.99 -16.94 30.44
N ILE A 15 -15.38 -16.12 29.57
CA ILE A 15 -14.07 -15.52 29.80
C ILE A 15 -14.17 -14.00 29.92
N PHE A 16 -14.76 -13.34 28.92
CA PHE A 16 -14.80 -11.89 28.84
C PHE A 16 -15.95 -11.33 29.67
N SER A 17 -15.63 -10.34 30.52
CA SER A 17 -16.63 -9.56 31.24
C SER A 17 -17.55 -8.82 30.25
N GLN A 18 -18.79 -8.58 30.68
CA GLN A 18 -19.77 -7.80 29.94
C GLN A 18 -19.83 -6.34 30.44
N THR A 19 -18.87 -5.94 31.26
CA THR A 19 -18.77 -4.60 31.83
C THR A 19 -17.58 -3.89 31.19
N VAL A 20 -17.84 -2.76 30.56
CA VAL A 20 -16.80 -1.89 29.97
C VAL A 20 -15.87 -1.37 31.06
N GLY A 21 -14.57 -1.40 30.79
CA GLY A 21 -13.49 -1.04 31.71
C GLY A 21 -13.00 -2.19 32.60
N ASP A 22 -13.66 -3.36 32.57
CA ASP A 22 -13.13 -4.54 33.23
C ASP A 22 -11.93 -5.12 32.47
N VAL A 23 -11.08 -5.86 33.16
CA VAL A 23 -9.99 -6.63 32.56
C VAL A 23 -10.29 -8.11 32.71
N SER A 24 -10.26 -8.84 31.59
CA SER A 24 -10.44 -10.29 31.55
C SER A 24 -9.12 -10.96 31.16
N VAL A 25 -8.79 -12.07 31.82
CA VAL A 25 -7.63 -12.88 31.44
C VAL A 25 -8.09 -14.00 30.52
N TRP A 26 -7.51 -14.10 29.33
CA TRP A 26 -7.81 -15.21 28.43
C TRP A 26 -7.30 -16.52 29.02
N THR A 27 -8.20 -17.37 29.50
CA THR A 27 -7.88 -18.72 30.00
C THR A 27 -8.15 -19.82 28.98
N GLY A 28 -8.48 -19.45 27.74
CA GLY A 28 -8.59 -20.40 26.64
C GLY A 28 -7.23 -20.83 26.10
N SER A 29 -7.26 -21.74 25.13
CA SER A 29 -6.06 -22.14 24.38
C SER A 29 -5.48 -20.93 23.63
N SER A 30 -4.17 -20.87 23.49
CA SER A 30 -3.51 -19.93 22.57
C SER A 30 -3.67 -20.32 21.11
N THR A 31 -4.10 -21.55 20.84
CA THR A 31 -4.31 -22.07 19.49
C THR A 31 -5.78 -22.37 19.25
N PRO A 32 -6.41 -21.81 18.19
CA PRO A 32 -7.74 -22.20 17.75
C PRO A 32 -7.79 -23.69 17.42
N SER A 33 -8.84 -24.38 17.85
CA SER A 33 -9.04 -25.81 17.56
C SER A 33 -10.16 -26.09 16.57
N GLY A 34 -10.95 -25.07 16.24
CA GLY A 34 -12.08 -25.13 15.31
C GLY A 34 -11.81 -24.37 14.02
N LYS A 35 -12.48 -24.81 12.95
CA LYS A 35 -12.39 -24.23 11.61
C LYS A 35 -13.77 -24.11 11.00
N ALA A 36 -14.01 -23.02 10.29
CA ALA A 36 -15.25 -22.80 9.57
C ALA A 36 -14.99 -22.16 8.20
N THR A 37 -15.63 -22.69 7.16
CA THR A 37 -15.78 -22.01 5.87
C THR A 37 -17.15 -21.35 5.86
N ILE A 38 -17.19 -20.06 6.18
CA ILE A 38 -18.41 -19.26 6.26
C ILE A 38 -18.77 -18.79 4.85
N THR A 39 -20.00 -19.07 4.44
CA THR A 39 -20.67 -18.49 3.28
C THR A 39 -21.74 -17.54 3.77
N ASP A 40 -21.46 -16.26 3.59
CA ASP A 40 -22.36 -15.16 3.90
C ASP A 40 -23.01 -14.63 2.62
N ASN A 41 -24.33 -14.79 2.50
CA ASN A 41 -25.07 -14.39 1.30
C ASN A 41 -25.96 -13.17 1.55
N GLN A 42 -25.72 -12.43 2.63
CA GLN A 42 -26.36 -11.14 2.84
C GLN A 42 -25.92 -10.12 1.77
N THR A 43 -26.60 -8.97 1.71
CA THR A 43 -26.32 -7.92 0.74
C THR A 43 -26.27 -6.56 1.41
N GLY A 44 -25.52 -5.61 0.82
CA GLY A 44 -25.18 -4.34 1.48
C GLY A 44 -24.11 -4.55 2.55
N GLY A 45 -23.88 -3.57 3.43
CA GLY A 45 -22.82 -3.65 4.46
C GLY A 45 -22.91 -4.82 5.45
N LYS A 46 -23.98 -5.62 5.39
CA LYS A 46 -24.17 -6.85 6.17
C LYS A 46 -23.31 -8.02 5.70
N ASP A 47 -22.90 -8.07 4.43
CA ASP A 47 -22.04 -9.15 3.93
C ASP A 47 -20.57 -9.01 4.34
N GLN A 48 -20.25 -7.97 5.11
CA GLN A 48 -18.91 -7.61 5.58
C GLN A 48 -18.68 -8.02 7.04
N THR A 49 -19.73 -8.35 7.79
CA THR A 49 -19.66 -8.69 9.20
C THR A 49 -20.38 -9.99 9.51
N LEU A 50 -20.06 -10.59 10.65
CA LEU A 50 -20.91 -11.62 11.24
C LEU A 50 -21.82 -10.99 12.30
N ASP A 51 -23.10 -10.93 11.98
CA ASP A 51 -24.16 -10.34 12.81
C ASP A 51 -24.84 -11.40 13.69
N LYS A 52 -25.76 -10.96 14.55
CA LYS A 52 -26.65 -11.86 15.29
C LYS A 52 -27.81 -12.38 14.45
N GLU A 53 -28.23 -13.62 14.71
CA GLU A 53 -29.41 -14.24 14.09
C GLU A 53 -30.67 -13.35 14.16
N THR A 54 -30.92 -12.74 15.32
CA THR A 54 -32.09 -11.86 15.54
C THR A 54 -32.01 -10.51 14.83
N LYS A 55 -30.83 -10.16 14.30
CA LYS A 55 -30.58 -8.97 13.48
C LYS A 55 -30.53 -9.27 11.98
N GLY A 56 -30.94 -10.48 11.61
CA GLY A 56 -31.14 -10.89 10.22
C GLY A 56 -29.99 -11.69 9.62
N GLU A 57 -29.00 -12.10 10.42
CA GLU A 57 -27.88 -12.94 9.97
C GLU A 57 -28.38 -14.25 9.34
N ILE A 58 -27.92 -14.57 8.13
CA ILE A 58 -28.25 -15.79 7.39
C ILE A 58 -27.02 -16.57 6.92
N ALA A 59 -25.83 -16.23 7.43
CA ALA A 59 -24.58 -16.93 7.16
C ALA A 59 -24.70 -18.42 7.50
N SER A 60 -24.02 -19.23 6.70
CA SER A 60 -23.90 -20.67 6.87
C SER A 60 -22.45 -21.08 6.81
N ALA A 61 -22.07 -22.17 7.47
CA ALA A 61 -20.70 -22.64 7.44
C ALA A 61 -20.57 -24.16 7.46
N ASP A 62 -19.51 -24.62 6.80
CA ASP A 62 -18.94 -25.94 7.02
C ASP A 62 -17.96 -25.84 8.18
N VAL A 63 -18.29 -26.47 9.30
CA VAL A 63 -17.61 -26.33 10.59
C VAL A 63 -16.99 -27.64 11.00
N THR A 64 -15.72 -27.63 11.39
CA THR A 64 -15.04 -28.77 12.01
C THR A 64 -14.40 -28.36 13.34
N ILE A 65 -14.65 -29.13 14.40
CA ILE A 65 -14.07 -28.91 15.74
C ILE A 65 -14.02 -30.23 16.50
N ASN A 66 -12.88 -30.54 17.13
CA ASN A 66 -12.69 -31.75 17.95
C ASN A 66 -13.12 -33.07 17.24
N GLY A 67 -12.87 -33.17 15.94
CA GLY A 67 -13.24 -34.34 15.12
C GLY A 67 -14.73 -34.44 14.76
N LEU A 68 -15.54 -33.43 15.11
CA LEU A 68 -16.94 -33.30 14.70
C LEU A 68 -17.04 -32.35 13.50
N THR A 69 -17.86 -32.70 12.51
CA THR A 69 -18.10 -31.87 11.33
C THR A 69 -19.59 -31.61 11.14
N SER A 70 -19.98 -30.34 10.97
CA SER A 70 -21.29 -29.89 10.51
C SER A 70 -21.14 -29.26 9.13
N THR A 71 -21.96 -29.66 8.16
CA THR A 71 -21.98 -29.05 6.82
C THR A 71 -23.19 -28.14 6.69
N GLY A 72 -23.01 -26.93 6.17
CA GLY A 72 -24.07 -25.94 5.96
C GLY A 72 -24.83 -25.55 7.23
N SER A 73 -24.18 -25.56 8.40
CA SER A 73 -24.82 -25.10 9.64
C SER A 73 -25.00 -23.60 9.59
N ARG A 74 -26.14 -23.09 10.04
CA ARG A 74 -26.29 -21.64 10.27
C ARG A 74 -25.29 -21.20 11.34
N VAL A 75 -24.66 -20.05 11.12
CA VAL A 75 -23.70 -19.45 12.04
C VAL A 75 -24.01 -17.96 12.23
N ASP A 76 -23.67 -17.45 13.41
CA ASP A 76 -23.93 -16.06 13.80
C ASP A 76 -23.04 -15.65 14.98
N ALA A 77 -22.92 -14.34 15.19
CA ALA A 77 -22.32 -13.75 16.38
C ALA A 77 -23.40 -13.52 17.44
N GLU A 78 -23.37 -14.29 18.52
CA GLU A 78 -24.39 -14.14 19.58
C GLU A 78 -24.20 -12.87 20.40
N ARG A 79 -22.94 -12.41 20.51
CA ARG A 79 -22.42 -11.28 21.29
C ARG A 79 -21.07 -10.86 20.72
N ALA A 80 -20.69 -9.62 20.94
CA ALA A 80 -19.43 -9.06 20.51
C ALA A 80 -18.80 -8.19 21.61
N TRP A 81 -17.47 -8.15 21.62
CA TRP A 81 -16.65 -7.30 22.48
C TRP A 81 -15.63 -6.59 21.62
N THR A 82 -15.38 -5.32 21.88
CA THR A 82 -14.12 -4.67 21.49
C THR A 82 -13.19 -4.78 22.68
N VAL A 83 -12.03 -5.39 22.49
CA VAL A 83 -11.03 -5.59 23.54
C VAL A 83 -9.76 -4.84 23.21
N ARG A 84 -9.00 -4.45 24.24
CA ARG A 84 -7.63 -3.96 24.10
C ARG A 84 -6.65 -4.94 24.71
N ASP A 85 -5.64 -5.38 23.96
CA ASP A 85 -4.52 -6.13 24.54
C ASP A 85 -3.72 -5.18 25.45
N THR A 86 -3.63 -5.53 26.73
CA THR A 86 -2.94 -4.70 27.74
C THR A 86 -1.42 -4.62 27.57
N VAL A 87 -0.84 -5.42 26.68
CA VAL A 87 0.60 -5.45 26.37
C VAL A 87 0.90 -4.69 25.08
N THR A 88 0.18 -4.94 23.98
CA THR A 88 0.44 -4.27 22.69
C THR A 88 -0.28 -2.93 22.57
N GLY A 89 -1.43 -2.77 23.26
CA GLY A 89 -2.28 -1.59 23.18
C GLY A 89 -3.26 -1.61 22.00
N GLU A 90 -3.19 -2.62 21.15
CA GLU A 90 -4.08 -2.81 20.00
C GLU A 90 -5.50 -3.13 20.43
N THR A 91 -6.46 -2.69 19.62
CA THR A 91 -7.90 -2.91 19.83
C THR A 91 -8.48 -3.70 18.67
N PHE A 92 -9.26 -4.73 18.98
CA PHE A 92 -9.87 -5.61 17.99
C PHE A 92 -11.14 -6.27 18.53
N GLU A 93 -11.91 -6.91 17.64
CA GLU A 93 -13.20 -7.50 17.99
C GLU A 93 -13.10 -9.01 18.28
N VAL A 94 -13.84 -9.42 19.30
CA VAL A 94 -14.03 -10.82 19.70
C VAL A 94 -15.53 -11.09 19.72
N VAL A 95 -15.97 -12.23 19.18
CA VAL A 95 -17.39 -12.62 19.17
C VAL A 95 -17.63 -14.01 19.75
N GLN A 96 -18.80 -14.16 20.39
CA GLN A 96 -19.35 -15.48 20.71
C GLN A 96 -19.88 -16.10 19.42
N PHE A 97 -19.04 -16.88 18.75
CA PHE A 97 -19.37 -17.57 17.51
C PHE A 97 -20.30 -18.75 17.78
N ARG A 98 -21.50 -18.72 17.20
CA ARG A 98 -22.51 -19.77 17.37
C ARG A 98 -22.61 -20.62 16.12
N VAL A 99 -22.62 -21.93 16.34
CA VAL A 99 -22.91 -22.94 15.32
C VAL A 99 -24.25 -23.57 15.68
N SER A 100 -25.27 -23.35 14.86
CA SER A 100 -26.66 -23.63 15.24
C SER A 100 -27.10 -25.08 15.08
N THR A 101 -26.51 -25.84 14.14
CA THR A 101 -26.94 -27.21 13.81
C THR A 101 -25.78 -28.17 13.56
N GLY A 102 -26.12 -29.46 13.51
CA GLY A 102 -25.20 -30.56 13.22
C GLY A 102 -24.30 -30.98 14.39
N PRO A 103 -23.37 -31.93 14.15
CA PRO A 103 -22.48 -32.47 15.17
C PRO A 103 -21.57 -31.44 15.85
N ALA A 104 -21.13 -30.42 15.13
CA ALA A 104 -20.31 -29.32 15.64
C ALA A 104 -21.11 -28.18 16.28
N LYS A 105 -22.39 -28.40 16.61
CA LYS A 105 -23.25 -27.39 17.25
C LYS A 105 -22.66 -26.95 18.59
N GLY A 106 -22.51 -25.65 18.79
CA GLY A 106 -21.94 -25.09 20.00
C GLY A 106 -21.80 -23.57 19.99
N LYS A 107 -21.19 -23.06 21.05
CA LYS A 107 -20.77 -21.66 21.21
C LYS A 107 -19.27 -21.63 21.46
N TYR A 108 -18.60 -20.74 20.75
CA TYR A 108 -17.16 -20.70 20.61
C TYR A 108 -16.68 -19.25 20.63
N THR A 109 -15.36 -19.04 20.52
CA THR A 109 -14.78 -17.71 20.38
C THR A 109 -14.20 -17.57 18.99
N LEU A 110 -14.66 -16.58 18.24
CA LEU A 110 -14.01 -16.10 17.02
C LEU A 110 -13.46 -14.71 17.32
N SER A 111 -12.26 -14.41 16.83
CA SER A 111 -11.52 -13.19 17.17
C SER A 111 -10.81 -12.71 15.92
N GLU A 112 -10.77 -11.39 15.72
CA GLU A 112 -10.08 -10.77 14.57
C GLU A 112 -8.56 -10.87 14.68
N GLN A 113 -8.05 -10.91 15.92
CA GLN A 113 -6.65 -11.18 16.22
C GLN A 113 -6.45 -12.42 17.10
N PRO A 114 -5.27 -13.04 17.09
CA PRO A 114 -4.94 -14.15 18.00
C PRO A 114 -5.07 -13.78 19.49
N LEU A 115 -5.59 -14.74 20.27
CA LEU A 115 -5.75 -14.60 21.72
C LEU A 115 -4.65 -15.39 22.44
N VAL A 116 -3.91 -14.72 23.32
CA VAL A 116 -2.74 -15.28 24.00
C VAL A 116 -3.14 -15.83 25.36
N ALA A 117 -2.84 -17.10 25.61
CA ALA A 117 -3.16 -17.76 26.88
C ALA A 117 -2.49 -17.04 28.07
N GLY A 118 -3.27 -16.66 29.07
CA GLY A 118 -2.83 -15.90 30.24
C GLY A 118 -2.68 -14.39 30.02
N ARG A 119 -2.96 -13.88 28.81
CA ARG A 119 -2.94 -12.45 28.50
C ARG A 119 -4.20 -11.75 29.04
N SER A 120 -4.00 -10.52 29.51
CA SER A 120 -5.07 -9.66 29.98
C SER A 120 -5.58 -8.77 28.85
N TYR A 121 -6.89 -8.67 28.75
CA TYR A 121 -7.60 -7.87 27.76
C TYR A 121 -8.58 -6.94 28.48
N GLU A 122 -8.46 -5.64 28.26
CA GLU A 122 -9.39 -4.63 28.76
C GLU A 122 -10.63 -4.60 27.86
N ILE A 123 -11.82 -4.61 28.45
CA ILE A 123 -13.09 -4.54 27.72
C ILE A 123 -13.36 -3.08 27.38
N MET A 124 -13.22 -2.71 26.11
CA MET A 124 -13.44 -1.35 25.62
C MET A 124 -14.91 -1.11 25.26
N ASP A 125 -15.58 -2.13 24.73
CA ASP A 125 -17.00 -2.09 24.42
C ASP A 125 -17.61 -3.51 24.42
N TYR A 126 -18.94 -3.60 24.55
CA TYR A 126 -19.68 -4.85 24.57
C TYR A 126 -21.10 -4.69 24.00
N GLU A 127 -21.46 -5.57 23.06
CA GLU A 127 -22.81 -5.67 22.50
C GLU A 127 -23.36 -7.10 22.65
N LYS A 128 -24.58 -7.20 23.18
CA LYS A 128 -25.29 -8.46 23.38
C LYS A 128 -26.06 -8.92 22.14
N ASP A 129 -26.31 -8.01 21.19
CA ASP A 129 -27.11 -8.21 19.99
C ASP A 129 -26.44 -7.55 18.75
N PRO A 130 -25.21 -7.96 18.37
CA PRO A 130 -24.40 -7.28 17.36
C PRO A 130 -25.10 -7.20 15.99
N ASP A 131 -24.92 -6.06 15.33
CA ASP A 131 -25.56 -5.65 14.07
C ASP A 131 -24.65 -4.67 13.32
N THR A 132 -24.86 -4.49 12.02
CA THR A 132 -24.05 -3.61 11.16
C THR A 132 -24.25 -2.11 11.39
N THR A 133 -24.73 -1.70 12.56
CA THR A 133 -24.92 -0.28 12.87
C THR A 133 -23.58 0.35 13.20
N GLN A 134 -23.33 1.54 12.68
CA GLN A 134 -22.04 2.23 12.85
C GLN A 134 -21.72 2.45 14.35
N GLY A 135 -20.62 1.85 14.79
CA GLY A 135 -20.08 2.01 16.15
C GLY A 135 -20.43 0.90 17.13
N GLU A 136 -21.17 -0.13 16.73
CA GLU A 136 -21.36 -1.35 17.55
C GLU A 136 -20.22 -2.36 17.30
N PRO A 137 -19.74 -3.07 18.34
CA PRO A 137 -18.80 -4.18 18.18
C PRO A 137 -19.38 -5.26 17.25
N THR A 138 -18.68 -5.57 16.17
CA THR A 138 -19.05 -6.59 15.18
C THR A 138 -17.79 -7.26 14.63
N PHE A 139 -17.82 -8.57 14.38
CA PHE A 139 -16.70 -9.23 13.70
C PHE A 139 -16.73 -8.88 12.22
N ARG A 140 -15.67 -8.23 11.71
CA ARG A 140 -15.49 -7.82 10.33
C ARG A 140 -14.56 -8.77 9.61
N TYR A 141 -15.00 -9.29 8.47
CA TYR A 141 -14.19 -10.20 7.68
C TYR A 141 -12.96 -9.55 7.02
N SER A 142 -12.89 -8.22 6.99
CA SER A 142 -11.73 -7.44 6.52
C SER A 142 -10.66 -7.25 7.58
N ASP A 143 -11.08 -7.26 8.85
CA ASP A 143 -10.22 -6.90 9.99
C ASP A 143 -9.66 -8.18 10.65
N TYR A 144 -10.16 -9.35 10.24
CA TYR A 144 -9.60 -10.65 10.58
C TYR A 144 -8.23 -10.85 9.92
N GLU A 145 -7.18 -10.85 10.74
CA GLU A 145 -5.82 -11.21 10.34
C GLU A 145 -5.71 -12.73 10.13
N GLY A 146 -5.06 -13.13 9.05
CA GLY A 146 -4.90 -14.52 8.66
C GLY A 146 -5.47 -14.78 7.27
N THR A 147 -4.66 -14.53 6.25
CA THR A 147 -4.85 -15.25 5.00
C THR A 147 -4.69 -16.75 5.30
N PRO A 148 -5.55 -17.65 4.80
CA PRO A 148 -5.31 -19.07 4.96
C PRO A 148 -3.95 -19.43 4.33
N ASN A 149 -3.10 -20.16 5.08
CA ASN A 149 -1.84 -20.77 4.61
C ASN A 149 -0.59 -19.89 4.68
N GLU A 150 -0.59 -18.85 5.53
CA GLU A 150 0.58 -18.02 5.82
C GLU A 150 1.24 -18.45 7.13
N VAL A 151 2.57 -18.59 7.14
CA VAL A 151 3.42 -18.83 8.31
C VAL A 151 4.21 -17.56 8.57
N SER A 152 3.76 -16.81 9.56
CA SER A 152 4.28 -15.51 9.97
C SER A 152 5.33 -15.66 11.07
N GLY A 153 6.48 -15.07 10.80
CA GLY A 153 7.51 -14.78 11.77
C GLY A 153 7.20 -13.50 12.54
N GLY A 154 8.23 -12.88 13.11
CA GLY A 154 8.12 -11.69 13.93
C GLY A 154 9.50 -11.20 14.34
N ASP A 155 9.57 -10.20 15.21
CA ASP A 155 10.83 -9.51 15.48
C ASP A 155 11.98 -10.42 15.98
N GLY A 156 13.17 -10.15 15.42
CA GLY A 156 14.44 -10.78 15.80
C GLY A 156 14.64 -12.15 15.18
N ALA A 157 15.89 -12.62 15.16
CA ALA A 157 16.27 -13.87 14.48
C ALA A 157 15.46 -15.11 14.90
N GLN A 158 14.82 -15.75 13.92
CA GLN A 158 13.93 -16.88 14.07
C GLN A 158 14.42 -18.14 13.35
N THR A 159 13.80 -19.27 13.70
CA THR A 159 13.96 -20.52 12.95
C THR A 159 12.57 -21.01 12.54
N ILE A 160 12.23 -20.78 11.27
CA ILE A 160 10.92 -21.10 10.70
C ILE A 160 11.03 -22.39 9.90
N ASN A 161 10.43 -23.46 10.41
CA ASN A 161 10.38 -24.78 9.78
C ASN A 161 9.12 -25.53 10.26
N SER A 162 8.96 -26.81 9.94
CA SER A 162 7.77 -27.58 10.34
C SER A 162 7.55 -27.72 11.86
N ALA A 163 8.57 -27.42 12.67
CA ALA A 163 8.46 -27.38 14.12
C ALA A 163 8.16 -25.98 14.68
N TYR A 164 8.17 -24.94 13.85
CA TYR A 164 7.89 -23.57 14.25
C TYR A 164 6.52 -23.46 14.92
N THR A 165 6.45 -22.64 15.97
CA THR A 165 5.22 -22.38 16.74
C THR A 165 5.07 -20.90 17.08
N GLY A 166 5.91 -20.04 16.50
CA GLY A 166 5.87 -18.61 16.72
C GLY A 166 4.81 -17.90 15.87
N ASP A 167 4.25 -18.61 14.89
CA ASP A 167 3.15 -18.14 14.06
C ASP A 167 1.94 -17.77 14.93
N PRO A 168 1.50 -16.50 14.91
CA PRO A 168 0.38 -16.03 15.72
C PRO A 168 -0.93 -16.78 15.40
N GLU A 169 -1.13 -17.22 14.16
CA GLU A 169 -2.30 -17.96 13.66
C GLU A 169 -2.22 -19.47 13.93
N GLY A 170 -1.09 -19.96 14.45
CA GLY A 170 -0.77 -21.35 14.73
C GLY A 170 -0.52 -22.23 13.49
N ASP A 171 -0.33 -21.62 12.33
CA ASP A 171 0.14 -22.25 11.10
C ASP A 171 1.62 -22.65 11.22
N LYS A 172 1.99 -23.67 10.46
CA LYS A 172 3.36 -24.16 10.41
C LYS A 172 3.58 -24.77 9.05
N VAL A 173 4.83 -24.73 8.62
CA VAL A 173 5.31 -25.44 7.44
C VAL A 173 4.85 -26.90 7.46
N ASP A 174 4.29 -27.36 6.34
CA ASP A 174 3.78 -28.72 6.12
C ASP A 174 2.69 -29.22 7.11
N ASN A 175 2.05 -28.37 7.92
CA ASN A 175 1.17 -28.84 9.01
C ASN A 175 -0.29 -29.11 8.61
N GLY A 176 -0.59 -29.09 7.32
CA GLY A 176 -1.88 -29.55 6.80
C GLY A 176 -3.00 -28.53 6.87
N PHE A 177 -2.70 -27.24 6.72
CA PHE A 177 -3.66 -26.30 6.13
C PHE A 177 -3.25 -25.74 4.76
N GLY A 178 -2.03 -26.01 4.28
CA GLY A 178 -1.65 -26.07 2.86
C GLY A 178 -1.87 -27.43 2.17
N SER A 179 -2.87 -28.21 2.60
CA SER A 179 -3.33 -29.47 1.97
C SER A 179 -2.38 -30.69 1.91
N GLY A 180 -2.40 -31.47 3.00
CA GLY A 180 -2.18 -32.92 2.95
C GLY A 180 -0.76 -33.42 2.63
N PRO A 181 -0.54 -34.75 2.70
CA PRO A 181 0.77 -35.41 2.58
C PRO A 181 1.41 -35.36 1.18
N ASP A 182 0.88 -34.55 0.25
CA ASP A 182 1.32 -34.46 -1.15
C ASP A 182 2.04 -33.13 -1.50
N GLY A 183 2.26 -32.21 -0.54
CA GLY A 183 3.10 -31.02 -0.73
C GLY A 183 2.53 -30.00 -1.72
N MET A 184 1.47 -29.29 -1.33
CA MET A 184 1.10 -28.02 -1.96
C MET A 184 1.71 -26.92 -1.08
N GLY A 185 2.42 -25.97 -1.66
CA GLY A 185 3.39 -25.19 -0.90
C GLY A 185 2.81 -24.16 0.06
N ASP A 186 3.70 -23.66 0.92
CA ASP A 186 3.45 -22.75 2.03
C ASP A 186 3.72 -21.29 1.63
N HIS A 187 2.99 -20.34 2.22
CA HIS A 187 3.38 -18.93 2.22
C HIS A 187 4.10 -18.64 3.54
N VAL A 188 5.34 -18.18 3.50
CA VAL A 188 6.14 -17.88 4.70
C VAL A 188 6.57 -16.41 4.66
N ARG A 189 6.34 -15.67 5.74
CA ARG A 189 6.86 -14.31 5.93
C ARG A 189 7.65 -14.24 7.23
N ALA A 190 8.96 -14.08 7.19
CA ALA A 190 9.78 -14.23 8.40
C ALA A 190 9.81 -12.99 9.31
N GLY A 191 9.56 -11.80 8.74
CA GLY A 191 9.55 -10.55 9.50
C GLY A 191 10.95 -9.97 9.67
N GLU A 192 11.23 -9.35 10.81
CA GLU A 192 12.52 -8.72 11.07
C GLU A 192 13.49 -9.70 11.74
N GLY A 193 14.77 -9.67 11.39
CA GLY A 193 15.80 -10.51 12.01
C GLY A 193 16.69 -11.22 11.00
N ASN A 194 17.63 -12.01 11.51
CA ASN A 194 18.41 -12.90 10.65
C ASN A 194 17.81 -14.29 10.76
N ASP A 195 16.91 -14.63 9.87
CA ASP A 195 16.05 -15.79 9.98
C ASP A 195 16.62 -17.01 9.28
N SER A 196 16.30 -18.19 9.82
CA SER A 196 16.61 -19.48 9.21
C SER A 196 15.31 -20.16 8.81
N ILE A 197 15.00 -20.14 7.53
CA ILE A 197 13.72 -20.60 6.98
C ILE A 197 13.89 -21.90 6.20
N SER A 198 13.01 -22.86 6.43
CA SER A 198 12.86 -24.09 5.65
C SER A 198 11.38 -24.30 5.33
N SER A 199 10.96 -24.02 4.11
CA SER A 199 9.55 -24.02 3.70
C SER A 199 8.99 -25.39 3.31
N GLY A 200 9.83 -26.43 3.19
CA GLY A 200 9.35 -27.82 3.24
C GLY A 200 9.01 -28.44 1.89
N LEU A 201 7.82 -29.07 1.78
CA LEU A 201 7.38 -29.75 0.57
C LEU A 201 6.32 -28.92 -0.15
N GLY A 202 6.49 -28.72 -1.45
CA GLY A 202 5.49 -28.07 -2.30
C GLY A 202 6.08 -26.87 -3.02
N ALA A 203 5.25 -26.16 -3.77
CA ALA A 203 5.67 -24.93 -4.44
C ALA A 203 5.45 -23.74 -3.50
N ASP A 204 6.50 -23.36 -2.77
CA ASP A 204 6.41 -22.40 -1.67
C ASP A 204 6.58 -20.95 -2.14
N SER A 205 6.11 -20.00 -1.33
CA SER A 205 6.37 -18.57 -1.47
C SER A 205 6.95 -18.06 -0.16
N VAL A 206 8.21 -17.66 -0.15
CA VAL A 206 8.91 -17.23 1.06
C VAL A 206 9.36 -15.78 0.93
N GLU A 207 9.10 -14.99 1.96
CA GLU A 207 9.63 -13.65 2.20
C GLU A 207 10.51 -13.70 3.45
N GLY A 208 11.80 -13.39 3.29
CA GLY A 208 12.75 -13.31 4.41
C GLY A 208 12.53 -12.09 5.28
N GLY A 209 11.91 -11.04 4.75
CA GLY A 209 11.65 -9.80 5.49
C GLY A 209 12.91 -8.96 5.67
N GLY A 210 13.18 -8.44 6.86
CA GLY A 210 14.32 -7.54 7.08
C GLY A 210 15.48 -8.24 7.77
N GLY A 211 16.65 -8.35 7.15
CA GLY A 211 17.88 -8.77 7.81
C GLY A 211 18.75 -9.66 6.94
N ALA A 212 19.54 -10.53 7.56
CA ALA A 212 20.43 -11.45 6.84
C ALA A 212 19.93 -12.89 6.95
N ASP A 213 19.06 -13.26 6.03
CA ASP A 213 18.31 -14.51 6.08
C ASP A 213 19.00 -15.69 5.39
N THR A 214 18.67 -16.88 5.86
CA THR A 214 19.05 -18.16 5.25
C THR A 214 17.81 -18.95 4.93
N ILE A 215 17.49 -19.05 3.63
CA ILE A 215 16.22 -19.62 3.17
C ILE A 215 16.46 -20.89 2.35
N SER A 216 15.73 -21.95 2.68
CA SER A 216 15.67 -23.20 1.93
C SER A 216 14.23 -23.47 1.50
N GLY A 217 13.97 -23.36 0.19
CA GLY A 217 12.68 -23.71 -0.43
C GLY A 217 12.26 -25.17 -0.27
N GLY A 218 13.23 -26.08 -0.05
CA GLY A 218 12.92 -27.50 0.07
C GLY A 218 12.63 -28.14 -1.28
N THR A 219 11.52 -28.87 -1.42
CA THR A 219 11.19 -29.58 -2.66
C THR A 219 10.00 -28.97 -3.37
N GLY A 220 10.19 -28.54 -4.62
CA GLY A 220 9.11 -28.00 -5.44
C GLY A 220 9.64 -26.89 -6.32
N ASN A 221 8.74 -26.06 -6.85
CA ASN A 221 9.12 -24.85 -7.58
C ASN A 221 8.78 -23.66 -6.70
N ASP A 222 9.77 -23.17 -5.97
CA ASP A 222 9.58 -22.16 -4.94
C ASP A 222 9.88 -20.76 -5.45
N THR A 223 9.17 -19.78 -4.91
CA THR A 223 9.45 -18.34 -5.07
C THR A 223 10.02 -17.85 -3.76
N ILE A 224 11.25 -17.33 -3.77
CA ILE A 224 11.94 -16.87 -2.57
C ILE A 224 12.38 -15.43 -2.79
N HIS A 225 11.86 -14.55 -1.95
CA HIS A 225 12.35 -13.21 -1.72
C HIS A 225 13.25 -13.28 -0.50
N GLY A 226 14.53 -12.94 -0.68
CA GLY A 226 15.51 -12.92 0.41
C GLY A 226 15.13 -11.93 1.50
N ASP A 227 14.46 -10.84 1.10
CA ASP A 227 13.92 -9.80 1.95
C ASP A 227 12.37 -9.78 1.85
N TYR A 228 11.71 -8.62 2.01
CA TYR A 228 10.27 -8.46 1.77
C TYR A 228 9.88 -8.74 0.30
N ALA A 229 8.73 -9.39 0.04
CA ALA A 229 8.18 -9.42 -1.32
C ALA A 229 7.49 -8.09 -1.61
N ILE A 230 8.28 -7.12 -1.99
CA ILE A 230 7.73 -5.85 -2.46
C ILE A 230 7.40 -6.03 -3.93
N GLN A 231 6.24 -5.53 -4.34
CA GLN A 231 5.96 -5.40 -5.77
C GLN A 231 6.27 -3.97 -6.14
N SER A 232 7.23 -3.77 -7.05
CA SER A 232 7.39 -2.51 -7.78
C SER A 232 5.99 -1.99 -8.17
N GLN A 233 5.58 -0.85 -7.62
CA GLN A 233 4.27 -0.24 -7.82
C GLN A 233 4.42 0.99 -8.71
N ALA A 234 3.41 1.24 -9.55
CA ALA A 234 3.31 2.51 -10.25
C ALA A 234 2.72 3.56 -9.31
N GLU A 235 3.44 4.64 -9.12
CA GLU A 235 3.07 5.78 -8.27
C GLU A 235 3.25 7.08 -9.07
N TYR A 236 2.72 8.19 -8.54
CA TYR A 236 2.88 9.49 -9.18
C TYR A 236 2.77 10.65 -8.20
N LEU A 237 3.48 11.73 -8.51
CA LEU A 237 3.28 13.05 -7.92
C LEU A 237 2.05 13.71 -8.57
N ASP A 238 1.06 14.04 -7.75
CA ASP A 238 -0.18 14.74 -8.14
C ASP A 238 -0.10 16.23 -7.76
N TRP A 239 0.00 17.11 -8.75
CA TRP A 239 0.07 18.56 -8.52
C TRP A 239 -1.24 19.13 -8.01
N SER A 240 -2.39 18.63 -8.47
CA SER A 240 -3.72 19.09 -8.04
C SER A 240 -3.99 18.81 -6.56
N ALA A 241 -3.26 17.85 -5.97
CA ALA A 241 -3.30 17.57 -4.54
C ALA A 241 -2.33 18.44 -3.70
N ALA A 242 -1.47 19.24 -4.32
CA ALA A 242 -0.50 20.09 -3.60
C ALA A 242 -1.09 21.42 -3.11
N GLY A 243 -2.19 21.90 -3.70
CA GLY A 243 -2.82 23.18 -3.39
C GLY A 243 -4.08 23.43 -4.21
N ALA A 244 -4.72 24.58 -3.99
CA ALA A 244 -5.83 25.03 -4.84
C ALA A 244 -5.33 25.50 -6.21
N ASP A 245 -6.23 25.55 -7.19
CA ASP A 245 -5.98 26.14 -8.50
C ASP A 245 -5.39 27.57 -8.39
N GLU A 246 -4.36 27.86 -9.17
CA GLU A 246 -3.56 29.09 -9.16
C GLU A 246 -2.83 29.39 -7.83
N GLU A 247 -2.79 28.45 -6.89
CA GLU A 247 -2.10 28.65 -5.61
C GLU A 247 -0.58 28.60 -5.80
N ASN A 248 0.11 29.62 -5.28
CA ASN A 248 1.58 29.62 -5.25
C ASN A 248 2.08 28.53 -4.30
N LEU A 249 2.97 27.68 -4.81
CA LEU A 249 3.60 26.63 -4.04
C LEU A 249 4.91 27.09 -3.40
N THR A 250 5.26 26.45 -2.31
CA THR A 250 6.61 26.43 -1.74
C THR A 250 7.11 24.99 -1.69
N ASP A 251 8.32 24.75 -1.19
CA ASP A 251 8.81 23.39 -0.97
C ASP A 251 7.79 22.53 -0.20
N PHE A 252 7.56 21.31 -0.68
CA PHE A 252 6.61 20.38 -0.09
C PHE A 252 7.05 18.93 -0.27
N THR A 253 6.37 18.01 0.41
CA THR A 253 6.56 16.57 0.23
C THR A 253 5.20 15.89 0.19
N GLN A 254 5.01 15.03 -0.80
CA GLN A 254 3.82 14.21 -0.97
C GLN A 254 4.19 12.74 -0.75
N ASN A 255 3.45 12.04 0.11
CA ASN A 255 3.55 10.59 0.22
C ASN A 255 2.67 9.98 -0.88
N THR A 256 3.27 9.18 -1.77
CA THR A 256 2.59 8.60 -2.95
C THR A 256 2.24 7.13 -2.77
N GLY A 257 2.46 6.58 -1.57
CA GLY A 257 2.38 5.16 -1.28
C GLY A 257 3.67 4.70 -0.60
N GLN A 258 4.51 3.99 -1.35
CA GLN A 258 5.79 3.48 -0.88
C GLN A 258 6.93 4.50 -0.99
N VAL A 259 6.72 5.62 -1.70
CA VAL A 259 7.72 6.69 -1.87
C VAL A 259 7.20 8.02 -1.31
N ASN A 260 8.09 8.79 -0.71
CA ASN A 260 7.89 10.22 -0.46
C ASN A 260 8.55 11.01 -1.60
N VAL A 261 7.76 11.86 -2.27
CA VAL A 261 8.23 12.76 -3.32
C VAL A 261 8.36 14.17 -2.76
N SER A 262 9.58 14.67 -2.66
CA SER A 262 9.88 16.04 -2.21
C SER A 262 10.12 16.96 -3.39
N VAL A 263 9.42 18.08 -3.46
CA VAL A 263 9.60 19.12 -4.48
C VAL A 263 10.20 20.36 -3.82
N SER A 264 11.30 20.85 -4.37
CA SER A 264 11.89 22.14 -3.99
C SER A 264 11.96 23.08 -5.18
N PHE A 265 11.72 24.36 -4.95
CA PHE A 265 11.73 25.40 -5.99
C PHE A 265 12.70 26.52 -5.65
N ALA A 266 13.57 26.88 -6.59
CA ALA A 266 14.50 27.99 -6.46
C ALA A 266 14.29 29.04 -7.56
N ASP A 267 13.99 30.26 -7.13
CA ASP A 267 14.06 31.46 -7.97
C ASP A 267 15.53 31.87 -8.13
N THR A 268 15.97 32.02 -9.38
CA THR A 268 17.34 32.40 -9.75
C THR A 268 17.56 33.92 -9.71
N GLY A 269 16.50 34.70 -9.51
CA GLY A 269 16.53 36.11 -9.11
C GLY A 269 16.42 37.13 -10.25
N ASP A 270 16.36 36.70 -11.52
CA ASP A 270 16.30 37.61 -12.68
C ASP A 270 14.87 37.81 -13.24
N ASN A 271 13.93 36.91 -12.90
CA ASN A 271 12.70 36.76 -13.69
C ASN A 271 11.39 36.77 -12.87
N SER A 272 11.39 37.23 -11.61
CA SER A 272 10.18 37.21 -10.74
C SER A 272 9.44 35.87 -10.82
N ALA A 273 10.15 34.79 -10.50
CA ALA A 273 9.71 33.45 -10.82
C ALA A 273 8.37 33.09 -10.14
N VAL A 274 7.52 32.37 -10.87
CA VAL A 274 6.21 31.88 -10.43
C VAL A 274 6.23 30.36 -10.41
N PHE A 275 5.68 29.78 -9.34
CA PHE A 275 5.48 28.36 -9.16
C PHE A 275 4.08 28.12 -8.60
N GLN A 276 3.18 27.60 -9.41
CA GLN A 276 1.76 27.51 -9.07
C GLN A 276 1.17 26.14 -9.41
N VAL A 277 0.14 25.73 -8.66
CA VAL A 277 -0.71 24.62 -9.07
C VAL A 277 -1.64 25.09 -10.18
N GLU A 278 -1.78 24.26 -11.22
CA GLU A 278 -2.76 24.42 -12.28
C GLU A 278 -3.57 23.13 -12.42
N SER A 279 -4.84 23.22 -12.04
CA SER A 279 -5.78 22.09 -11.93
C SER A 279 -7.03 22.24 -12.81
N THR A 280 -7.20 23.39 -13.49
CA THR A 280 -8.30 23.64 -14.41
C THR A 280 -7.87 23.84 -15.86
N ASP A 281 -6.65 24.32 -16.08
CA ASP A 281 -6.07 24.43 -17.42
C ASP A 281 -5.81 23.05 -18.02
N VAL A 282 -6.20 22.88 -19.28
CA VAL A 282 -6.00 21.62 -20.00
C VAL A 282 -4.64 21.64 -20.67
N VAL A 283 -3.80 20.68 -20.34
CA VAL A 283 -2.47 20.51 -20.96
C VAL A 283 -2.48 19.37 -21.97
N TYR A 284 -1.55 19.39 -22.93
CA TYR A 284 -1.39 18.26 -23.84
C TYR A 284 -0.92 17.00 -23.11
N THR A 285 -1.55 15.87 -23.43
CA THR A 285 -1.15 14.51 -23.07
C THR A 285 -1.29 13.61 -24.30
N GLY A 286 -0.33 12.72 -24.50
CA GLY A 286 -0.31 11.79 -25.63
C GLY A 286 -1.22 10.57 -25.38
N ASP A 287 -1.61 9.89 -26.46
CA ASP A 287 -2.42 8.69 -26.38
C ASP A 287 -1.72 7.59 -25.56
N GLY A 288 -2.35 7.16 -24.47
CA GLY A 288 -1.87 6.07 -23.60
C GLY A 288 -0.86 6.50 -22.54
N GLU A 289 -0.58 7.80 -22.41
CA GLU A 289 0.20 8.33 -21.30
C GLU A 289 -0.65 8.41 -20.02
N PRO A 290 -0.05 8.22 -18.83
CA PRO A 290 -0.82 8.12 -17.60
C PRO A 290 -1.17 9.48 -16.95
N MET A 291 -0.52 10.57 -17.39
CA MET A 291 -0.67 11.89 -16.78
C MET A 291 -2.09 12.42 -16.94
N SER A 292 -2.60 13.08 -15.89
CA SER A 292 -3.83 13.86 -16.00
C SER A 292 -3.60 15.07 -16.91
N ASN A 293 -4.60 15.41 -17.73
CA ASN A 293 -4.55 16.60 -18.57
C ASN A 293 -5.01 17.87 -17.84
N THR A 294 -5.37 17.78 -16.55
CA THR A 294 -5.78 18.92 -15.71
C THR A 294 -5.07 18.88 -14.37
N SER A 295 -3.84 18.36 -14.31
CA SER A 295 -3.01 18.41 -13.11
C SER A 295 -1.58 18.72 -13.52
N SER A 296 -1.14 19.92 -13.15
CA SER A 296 0.18 20.41 -13.52
C SER A 296 0.68 21.46 -12.54
N ALA A 297 1.99 21.69 -12.57
CA ALA A 297 2.61 22.87 -12.00
C ALA A 297 3.00 23.85 -13.10
N LEU A 298 2.62 25.11 -12.95
CA LEU A 298 3.12 26.21 -13.77
C LEU A 298 4.47 26.67 -13.25
N LEU A 299 5.47 26.73 -14.14
CA LEU A 299 6.76 27.37 -13.92
C LEU A 299 6.83 28.60 -14.83
N GLY A 300 6.90 29.79 -14.25
CA GLY A 300 6.80 31.04 -15.02
C GLY A 300 7.76 32.14 -14.57
N GLY A 301 7.81 33.22 -15.34
CA GLY A 301 8.60 34.41 -15.03
C GLY A 301 8.41 35.53 -16.04
N SER A 302 9.27 36.56 -15.97
CA SER A 302 9.17 37.76 -16.80
C SER A 302 10.50 38.41 -17.22
N GLY A 303 11.62 37.66 -17.20
CA GLY A 303 12.92 38.18 -17.62
C GLY A 303 13.63 37.25 -18.60
N ASN A 304 14.94 37.45 -18.81
CA ASN A 304 15.64 37.05 -20.04
C ASN A 304 16.82 36.07 -19.87
N GLY A 305 16.69 35.19 -18.89
CA GLY A 305 17.67 34.15 -18.61
C GLY A 305 17.07 32.96 -17.89
N GLU A 306 17.90 32.27 -17.11
CA GLU A 306 17.43 31.21 -16.20
C GLU A 306 16.38 31.78 -15.26
N THR A 307 15.19 31.18 -15.25
CA THR A 307 14.00 31.63 -14.52
C THR A 307 13.88 30.93 -13.18
N SER A 308 14.03 29.60 -13.18
CA SER A 308 13.83 28.79 -11.99
C SER A 308 14.53 27.45 -12.10
N VAL A 309 14.76 26.85 -10.94
CA VAL A 309 15.19 25.47 -10.78
C VAL A 309 14.20 24.74 -9.88
N THR A 310 13.51 23.74 -10.43
CA THR A 310 12.63 22.83 -9.69
C THR A 310 13.33 21.49 -9.53
N THR A 311 13.47 21.01 -8.30
CA THR A 311 14.04 19.68 -8.02
C THR A 311 12.97 18.79 -7.40
N ILE A 312 12.81 17.60 -7.97
CA ILE A 312 11.90 16.55 -7.52
C ILE A 312 12.78 15.41 -7.02
N SER A 313 12.68 15.05 -5.74
CA SER A 313 13.49 14.01 -5.11
C SER A 313 12.61 12.89 -4.59
N PHE A 314 13.12 11.66 -4.66
CA PHE A 314 12.45 10.44 -4.23
C PHE A 314 13.17 9.87 -3.01
N ALA A 315 12.40 9.34 -2.07
CA ALA A 315 12.90 8.59 -0.92
C ALA A 315 11.89 7.54 -0.52
N ALA A 316 12.33 6.40 0.00
CA ALA A 316 11.42 5.40 0.54
C ALA A 316 10.55 6.03 1.64
N ALA A 317 9.24 5.75 1.62
CA ALA A 317 8.33 6.25 2.64
C ALA A 317 8.62 5.61 4.00
N ASP A 318 9.01 4.34 3.98
CA ASP A 318 9.48 3.57 5.11
C ASP A 318 10.87 2.97 4.79
N PRO A 319 11.94 3.41 5.47
CA PRO A 319 13.29 2.87 5.27
C PRO A 319 13.44 1.37 5.56
N GLN A 320 12.46 0.74 6.23
CA GLN A 320 12.45 -0.69 6.52
C GLN A 320 11.63 -1.49 5.51
N SER A 321 10.90 -0.82 4.60
CA SER A 321 10.06 -1.51 3.63
C SER A 321 10.85 -2.37 2.65
N GLY A 322 12.13 -2.06 2.43
CA GLY A 322 12.98 -2.61 1.38
C GLY A 322 12.80 -1.92 0.01
N ILE A 323 12.00 -0.85 -0.08
CA ILE A 323 12.03 0.07 -1.22
C ILE A 323 13.28 0.95 -1.13
N SER A 324 13.96 1.12 -2.25
CA SER A 324 15.12 2.01 -2.38
C SER A 324 14.73 3.49 -2.36
N ASP A 325 15.69 4.36 -2.05
CA ASP A 325 15.57 5.83 -2.21
C ASP A 325 15.67 6.27 -3.69
N GLU A 326 15.39 5.36 -4.63
CA GLU A 326 15.40 5.58 -6.06
C GLU A 326 14.13 5.03 -6.71
N VAL A 327 13.76 5.58 -7.85
CA VAL A 327 12.63 5.13 -8.67
C VAL A 327 13.08 4.82 -10.09
N ALA A 328 12.23 4.11 -10.84
CA ALA A 328 12.46 3.76 -12.24
C ALA A 328 11.28 4.19 -13.11
N ASP A 329 11.45 4.08 -14.43
CA ASP A 329 10.42 4.34 -15.43
C ASP A 329 9.69 5.70 -15.23
N VAL A 330 10.45 6.74 -14.88
CA VAL A 330 9.88 8.07 -14.67
C VAL A 330 9.40 8.65 -15.99
N GLN A 331 8.19 9.19 -16.02
CA GLN A 331 7.63 9.89 -17.17
C GLN A 331 6.73 11.06 -16.76
N PHE A 332 6.86 12.16 -17.50
CA PHE A 332 6.02 13.35 -17.37
C PHE A 332 6.14 14.22 -18.62
N ARG A 333 5.29 15.23 -18.73
CA ARG A 333 5.35 16.24 -19.78
C ARG A 333 5.68 17.62 -19.25
N ILE A 334 6.32 18.40 -20.11
CA ILE A 334 6.44 19.86 -19.98
C ILE A 334 5.75 20.44 -21.21
N ASN A 335 4.68 21.21 -20.99
CA ASN A 335 3.83 21.79 -22.04
C ASN A 335 4.04 23.30 -22.15
N ASP A 336 3.59 23.84 -23.28
CA ASP A 336 3.78 25.24 -23.68
C ASP A 336 5.27 25.62 -23.84
N ILE A 337 6.08 24.72 -24.39
CA ILE A 337 7.40 25.09 -24.90
C ILE A 337 7.17 25.84 -26.21
N ASP A 338 7.20 27.16 -26.15
CA ASP A 338 6.84 28.00 -27.29
C ASP A 338 7.73 29.24 -27.48
N TRP A 339 7.35 29.98 -28.51
CA TRP A 339 8.04 31.18 -28.90
C TRP A 339 7.08 32.25 -29.38
N LEU A 340 7.35 33.47 -28.93
CA LEU A 340 6.73 34.68 -29.42
C LEU A 340 7.80 35.67 -29.89
N GLN A 341 7.62 36.20 -31.09
CA GLN A 341 8.51 37.22 -31.63
C GLN A 341 8.59 38.43 -30.71
N ASP A 342 9.81 38.84 -30.35
CA ASP A 342 10.09 39.94 -29.42
C ASP A 342 9.42 39.75 -28.03
N GLY A 343 8.99 38.51 -27.74
CA GLY A 343 8.39 38.08 -26.49
C GLY A 343 9.34 37.16 -25.75
N HIS A 344 9.04 35.86 -25.75
CA HIS A 344 9.77 34.81 -25.05
C HIS A 344 10.25 33.71 -25.99
N ARG A 345 11.23 32.93 -25.51
CA ARG A 345 11.62 31.65 -26.09
C ARG A 345 11.87 30.67 -24.97
N ASP A 346 11.08 29.61 -24.89
CA ASP A 346 11.26 28.64 -23.83
C ASP A 346 12.48 27.77 -24.03
N ILE A 347 13.25 27.64 -22.95
CA ILE A 347 14.44 26.82 -22.87
C ILE A 347 14.31 25.98 -21.60
N VAL A 348 14.25 24.67 -21.76
CA VAL A 348 14.07 23.73 -20.65
C VAL A 348 15.23 22.76 -20.63
N THR A 349 15.90 22.65 -19.48
CA THR A 349 16.95 21.64 -19.26
C THR A 349 16.49 20.67 -18.19
N VAL A 350 16.58 19.36 -18.47
CA VAL A 350 16.21 18.31 -17.52
C VAL A 350 17.41 17.43 -17.21
N GLU A 351 17.79 17.37 -15.93
CA GLU A 351 18.87 16.53 -15.42
C GLU A 351 18.29 15.51 -14.44
N ALA A 352 18.89 14.32 -14.37
CA ALA A 352 18.50 13.26 -13.45
C ALA A 352 19.74 12.70 -12.77
N PHE A 353 19.63 12.30 -11.51
CA PHE A 353 20.76 11.80 -10.71
C PHE A 353 20.38 10.55 -9.92
N ASP A 354 21.30 9.60 -9.79
CA ASP A 354 21.20 8.43 -8.92
C ASP A 354 21.44 8.83 -7.45
N ALA A 355 21.29 7.90 -6.50
CA ALA A 355 21.50 8.14 -5.07
C ALA A 355 22.95 8.53 -4.71
N ASN A 356 23.91 8.26 -5.60
CA ASN A 356 25.31 8.67 -5.44
C ASN A 356 25.61 10.04 -6.07
N GLY A 357 24.61 10.68 -6.69
CA GLY A 357 24.75 11.95 -7.40
C GLY A 357 25.37 11.82 -8.80
N ASN A 358 25.43 10.61 -9.38
CA ASN A 358 25.87 10.43 -10.75
C ASN A 358 24.74 10.76 -11.73
N PRO A 359 25.03 11.37 -12.89
CA PRO A 359 24.01 11.65 -13.89
C PRO A 359 23.38 10.37 -14.46
N VAL A 360 22.05 10.34 -14.52
CA VAL A 360 21.23 9.32 -15.17
C VAL A 360 20.76 9.83 -16.54
N PRO A 361 20.84 9.05 -17.63
CA PRO A 361 20.39 9.49 -18.94
C PRO A 361 18.90 9.88 -18.96
N VAL A 362 18.61 11.04 -19.55
CA VAL A 362 17.25 11.55 -19.76
C VAL A 362 16.91 11.45 -21.25
N THR A 363 15.75 10.88 -21.57
CA THR A 363 15.21 10.88 -22.94
C THR A 363 14.24 12.04 -23.08
N LEU A 364 14.52 12.93 -24.04
CA LEU A 364 13.73 14.12 -24.34
C LEU A 364 13.08 13.96 -25.71
N SER A 365 11.76 13.89 -25.75
CA SER A 365 10.97 13.76 -26.97
C SER A 365 10.05 14.98 -27.14
N PRO A 366 10.57 16.11 -27.64
CA PRO A 366 9.75 17.28 -27.91
C PRO A 366 8.80 17.04 -29.09
N GLY A 367 7.76 17.86 -29.16
CA GLY A 367 6.91 18.02 -30.31
C GLY A 367 7.67 18.46 -31.56
N THR A 368 6.94 18.67 -32.65
CA THR A 368 7.56 18.97 -33.93
C THR A 368 8.19 20.37 -33.97
N GLY A 369 9.50 20.43 -34.21
CA GLY A 369 10.20 21.66 -34.60
C GLY A 369 11.24 22.14 -33.59
N ASP A 370 11.10 21.80 -32.31
CA ASP A 370 12.02 22.24 -31.25
C ASP A 370 13.38 21.56 -31.37
N THR A 371 14.42 22.24 -30.86
CA THR A 371 15.79 21.75 -30.93
C THR A 371 16.18 21.09 -29.61
N VAL A 372 16.71 19.86 -29.69
CA VAL A 372 17.33 19.16 -28.56
C VAL A 372 18.85 19.24 -28.67
N SER A 373 19.52 19.72 -27.63
CA SER A 373 20.99 19.75 -27.52
C SER A 373 21.41 19.24 -26.14
N GLY A 374 21.85 17.97 -26.08
CA GLY A 374 22.08 17.30 -24.80
C GLY A 374 20.78 17.16 -24.03
N ASN A 375 20.76 17.67 -22.80
CA ASN A 375 19.59 17.64 -21.91
C ASN A 375 18.71 18.90 -22.00
N THR A 376 18.95 19.76 -23.00
CA THR A 376 18.24 21.03 -23.17
C THR A 376 17.36 20.99 -24.42
N VAL A 377 16.10 21.38 -24.27
CA VAL A 377 15.16 21.68 -25.35
C VAL A 377 15.03 23.19 -25.49
N THR A 378 15.01 23.68 -26.71
CA THR A 378 14.79 25.09 -27.04
C THR A 378 13.65 25.19 -28.04
N ALA A 379 12.65 26.01 -27.71
CA ALA A 379 11.50 26.27 -28.56
C ALA A 379 11.93 26.79 -29.94
N ASN A 380 11.23 26.37 -30.98
CA ASN A 380 11.44 26.83 -32.35
C ASN A 380 10.81 28.23 -32.60
N ASP A 381 10.71 28.67 -33.86
CA ASP A 381 10.15 29.99 -34.22
C ASP A 381 8.64 29.91 -34.56
N SER A 382 7.90 29.11 -33.79
CA SER A 382 6.45 28.96 -33.93
C SER A 382 5.80 29.24 -32.59
N THR A 383 4.63 29.88 -32.63
CA THR A 383 3.78 30.01 -31.45
C THR A 383 3.00 28.71 -31.28
N GLN A 384 3.08 28.14 -30.09
CA GLN A 384 2.29 26.99 -29.65
C GLN A 384 1.39 27.43 -28.49
N SER A 385 0.50 26.54 -28.07
CA SER A 385 -0.31 26.68 -26.86
C SER A 385 -0.09 25.47 -25.97
N VAL A 386 -0.41 25.60 -24.69
CA VAL A 386 -0.32 24.51 -23.69
C VAL A 386 -1.03 23.19 -24.09
N THR A 387 -2.02 23.23 -24.99
CA THR A 387 -2.73 22.05 -25.52
C THR A 387 -2.12 21.43 -26.78
N ASP A 388 -1.11 22.07 -27.38
CA ASP A 388 -0.54 21.64 -28.65
C ASP A 388 0.57 20.60 -28.45
N GLU A 389 0.46 19.46 -29.12
CA GLU A 389 1.53 18.44 -29.16
C GLU A 389 2.87 19.06 -29.58
N ALA A 390 2.83 19.99 -30.54
CA ALA A 390 4.02 20.63 -31.07
C ALA A 390 4.79 21.42 -30.01
N GLY A 391 4.12 21.97 -28.99
CA GLY A 391 4.72 22.72 -27.88
C GLY A 391 4.85 21.90 -26.61
N SER A 392 4.85 20.57 -26.72
CA SER A 392 4.96 19.66 -25.59
C SER A 392 6.27 18.88 -25.62
N LEU A 393 6.78 18.49 -24.46
CA LEU A 393 7.97 17.68 -24.29
C LEU A 393 7.66 16.49 -23.39
N LEU A 394 7.71 15.28 -23.95
CA LEU A 394 7.72 14.07 -23.15
C LEU A 394 9.13 13.82 -22.60
N VAL A 395 9.23 13.73 -21.28
CA VAL A 395 10.45 13.42 -20.55
C VAL A 395 10.35 12.00 -20.01
N GLN A 396 11.38 11.19 -20.24
CA GLN A 396 11.46 9.83 -19.70
C GLN A 396 12.85 9.54 -19.11
N VAL A 397 12.88 8.93 -17.93
CA VAL A 397 14.10 8.51 -17.24
C VAL A 397 13.93 7.05 -16.79
N ALA A 398 14.71 6.14 -17.36
CA ALA A 398 14.58 4.71 -17.06
C ALA A 398 14.93 4.37 -15.59
N GLY A 399 15.83 5.15 -14.98
CA GLY A 399 16.30 4.95 -13.61
C GLY A 399 17.35 3.83 -13.47
N PRO A 400 17.72 3.47 -12.22
CA PRO A 400 17.27 4.10 -10.97
C PRO A 400 17.62 5.59 -10.89
N VAL A 401 16.73 6.41 -10.32
CA VAL A 401 16.90 7.86 -10.15
C VAL A 401 16.42 8.29 -8.77
N SER A 402 17.25 9.05 -8.07
CA SER A 402 16.94 9.64 -6.75
C SER A 402 16.38 11.06 -6.87
N SER A 403 16.74 11.79 -7.93
CA SER A 403 16.25 13.15 -8.17
C SER A 403 16.23 13.55 -9.63
N ILE A 404 15.28 14.43 -9.97
CA ILE A 404 15.13 15.08 -11.27
C ILE A 404 15.16 16.59 -11.05
N LYS A 405 15.95 17.28 -11.85
CA LYS A 405 16.09 18.74 -11.81
C LYS A 405 15.63 19.32 -13.15
N ILE A 406 14.65 20.21 -13.08
CA ILE A 406 14.11 20.97 -14.21
C ILE A 406 14.61 22.41 -14.06
N THR A 407 15.38 22.87 -15.04
CA THR A 407 15.81 24.27 -15.14
C THR A 407 15.03 24.91 -16.28
N TYR A 408 14.23 25.92 -15.96
CA TYR A 408 13.46 26.67 -16.95
C TYR A 408 14.10 28.04 -17.18
N ALA A 409 14.25 28.44 -18.44
CA ALA A 409 14.87 29.68 -18.86
C ALA A 409 14.12 30.31 -20.04
N ASN A 410 14.25 31.63 -20.17
CA ASN A 410 13.72 32.41 -21.29
C ASN A 410 14.88 32.94 -22.14
N GLY A 411 14.83 32.72 -23.45
CA GLY A 411 15.81 33.24 -24.40
C GLY A 411 15.55 34.67 -24.89
N LEU A 412 14.42 35.28 -24.53
CA LEU A 412 14.03 36.65 -24.90
C LEU A 412 13.54 37.42 -23.66
N ASP A 413 12.70 38.47 -23.77
CA ASP A 413 12.53 39.50 -22.72
C ASP A 413 11.04 39.89 -22.50
N SER A 414 10.18 38.88 -22.29
CA SER A 414 8.78 39.07 -21.88
C SER A 414 8.37 38.03 -20.85
N MET A 415 7.11 38.05 -20.42
CA MET A 415 6.50 36.96 -19.64
C MET A 415 6.53 35.65 -20.41
N GLN A 416 6.73 34.56 -19.67
CA GLN A 416 6.83 33.18 -20.16
C GLN A 416 6.33 32.21 -19.09
N ALA A 417 5.79 31.06 -19.51
CA ALA A 417 5.44 29.98 -18.61
C ALA A 417 5.48 28.62 -19.33
N VAL A 418 5.72 27.56 -18.55
CA VAL A 418 5.55 26.16 -18.97
C VAL A 418 4.78 25.38 -17.91
N TRP A 419 4.09 24.31 -18.32
CA TRP A 419 3.30 23.46 -17.41
C TRP A 419 3.92 22.08 -17.30
N VAL A 420 4.30 21.69 -16.09
CA VAL A 420 4.84 20.36 -15.76
C VAL A 420 3.68 19.47 -15.32
N SER A 421 3.35 18.42 -16.06
CA SER A 421 2.29 17.48 -15.69
C SER A 421 2.67 16.64 -14.47
N ASP A 422 1.74 15.82 -13.98
CA ASP A 422 2.03 14.78 -12.99
C ASP A 422 3.26 13.94 -13.36
N VAL A 423 4.03 13.55 -12.35
CA VAL A 423 5.27 12.79 -12.52
C VAL A 423 5.02 11.35 -12.11
N HIS A 424 4.89 10.46 -13.09
CA HIS A 424 4.67 9.03 -12.87
C HIS A 424 6.00 8.30 -12.81
N PHE A 425 6.08 7.28 -11.97
CA PHE A 425 7.27 6.46 -11.79
C PHE A 425 6.90 5.07 -11.27
N ARG A 426 7.89 4.19 -11.18
CA ARG A 426 7.80 2.90 -10.50
C ARG A 426 8.76 2.82 -9.33
N THR A 427 8.32 2.20 -8.24
CA THR A 427 9.17 1.92 -7.10
C THR A 427 10.22 0.86 -7.44
N VAL A 428 11.40 0.98 -6.84
CA VAL A 428 12.55 0.09 -7.04
C VAL A 428 12.94 -0.51 -5.70
N GLU A 429 13.25 -1.81 -5.71
CA GLU A 429 13.76 -2.60 -4.58
C GLU A 429 15.27 -2.40 -4.39
#